data_AF-A0A831NSG7-F1
#
_entry.id   AF-A0A831NSG7-F1
#
_cell.length_a   1.000
_cell.length_b   1.000
_cell.length_c   1.000
_cell.angle_alpha   90.00
_cell.angle_beta   90.00
_cell.angle_gamma   90.00
#
_symmetry.space_group_name_H-M   'P 1'
#
loop_
_entity.id
_entity.type
_entity.pdbx_description
1 polymer ?
#
loop_
_entity_poly.entity_id
_entity_poly.type
_entity_poly.pdbx_seq_one_letter_code
_entity_poly.pdbx_strand_id
1 'polypeptide(L)' 'RITELYSGADLAALCREAAMTALREAGRPTKVKMAHFIKALQVVGPSLTKEDLERYEKIADEFKRMFD' A
#
# COMPACT_ATOMS: atom_id res chain seq x y z
N ARG A 1 -12.53 -1.43 4.07
CA ARG A 1 -11.19 -0.81 4.24
C ARG A 1 -10.72 -0.34 2.86
N ILE A 2 -9.99 0.78 2.74
CA ILE A 2 -9.61 1.36 1.44
C ILE A 2 -8.31 0.74 0.89
N THR A 3 -7.37 0.40 1.78
CA THR A 3 -6.04 -0.13 1.45
C THR A 3 -5.93 -1.64 1.66
N GLU A 4 -7.01 -2.36 1.37
CA GLU A 4 -6.98 -3.84 1.41
C GLU A 4 -5.99 -4.36 0.35
N LEU A 5 -5.23 -5.40 0.67
CA LEU A 5 -4.17 -5.98 -0.20
C LEU A 5 -2.94 -5.08 -0.46
N TYR A 6 -2.82 -3.94 0.21
CA TYR A 6 -1.59 -3.14 0.13
C TYR A 6 -0.51 -3.80 1.00
N SER A 7 0.68 -3.98 0.42
CA SER A 7 1.89 -4.29 1.16
C SER A 7 2.43 -3.05 1.86
N GLY A 8 3.43 -3.24 2.74
CA GLY A 8 4.15 -2.11 3.35
C GLY A 8 4.84 -1.22 2.30
N ALA A 9 5.31 -1.80 1.19
CA ALA A 9 5.92 -1.05 0.10
C ALA A 9 4.90 -0.17 -0.63
N ASP A 10 3.68 -0.69 -0.86
CA ASP A 10 2.58 0.07 -1.48
C ASP A 10 2.16 1.23 -0.60
N LEU A 11 2.03 1.02 0.71
CA LEU A 11 1.71 2.10 1.65
C LEU A 11 2.80 3.18 1.67
N ALA A 12 4.07 2.79 1.61
CA ALA A 12 5.18 3.75 1.52
C ALA A 12 5.13 4.53 0.20
N ALA A 13 4.81 3.89 -0.92
CA ALA A 13 4.61 4.56 -2.21
C ALA A 13 3.41 5.51 -2.17
N LEU A 14 2.29 5.08 -1.57
CA LEU A 14 1.08 5.88 -1.40
C LEU A 14 1.35 7.16 -0.60
N CYS A 15 2.09 7.06 0.51
CA CYS A 15 2.50 8.21 1.30
C CYS A 15 3.38 9.18 0.52
N ARG A 16 4.33 8.68 -0.28
CA ARG A 16 5.18 9.51 -1.15
C ARG A 16 4.35 10.22 -2.21
N GLU A 17 3.43 9.52 -2.86
CA GLU A 17 2.58 10.09 -3.90
C GLU A 17 1.62 11.16 -3.34
N ALA A 18 1.06 10.94 -2.14
CA ALA A 18 0.25 11.94 -1.46
C ALA A 18 1.06 13.20 -1.10
N ALA A 19 2.31 13.05 -0.66
CA ALA A 19 3.21 14.16 -0.39
C ALA A 19 3.58 14.94 -1.67
N MET A 20 3.91 14.23 -2.76
CA MET A 20 4.22 14.85 -4.04
C MET A 20 3.01 15.55 -4.66
N THR A 21 1.81 14.98 -4.51
CA THR A 21 0.56 15.62 -4.93
C THR A 21 0.33 16.93 -4.17
N ALA A 22 0.50 16.92 -2.85
CA ALA A 22 0.40 18.12 -2.02
C ALA A 22 1.40 19.21 -2.46
N LEU A 23 2.65 18.82 -2.71
CA LEU A 23 3.72 19.71 -3.13
C LEU A 23 3.43 20.34 -4.50
N ARG A 24 2.99 19.54 -5.49
CA ARG A 24 2.65 20.02 -6.84
C ARG A 24 1.49 21.01 -6.82
N GLU A 25 0.48 20.78 -5.98
CA GLU A 25 -0.69 21.67 -5.86
C GLU A 25 -0.35 23.00 -5.18
N ALA A 26 0.49 22.98 -4.14
CA ALA A 26 0.82 24.17 -3.37
C ALA A 26 2.01 24.96 -3.93
N GLY A 27 2.87 24.34 -4.76
CA GLY A 27 4.12 24.93 -5.26
C GLY A 27 5.21 25.12 -4.19
N ARG A 28 4.98 24.64 -2.97
CA ARG A 28 5.91 24.75 -1.82
C ARG A 28 5.61 23.66 -0.78
N PRO A 29 6.56 23.35 0.13
CA PRO A 29 6.30 22.43 1.24
C PRO A 29 5.02 22.81 2.00
N THR A 30 4.12 21.84 2.18
CA THR A 30 2.79 22.06 2.74
C THR A 30 2.33 20.84 3.54
N LYS A 31 1.25 21.00 4.30
CA LYS A 31 0.63 19.88 5.04
C LYS A 31 -0.09 18.96 4.07
N VAL A 32 0.19 17.66 4.18
CA VAL A 32 -0.58 16.62 3.50
C VAL A 32 -1.95 16.48 4.17
N LYS A 33 -3.01 16.40 3.36
CA LYS A 33 -4.40 16.22 3.80
C LYS A 33 -4.97 14.95 3.17
N MET A 34 -6.08 14.46 3.72
CA MET A 34 -6.75 13.26 3.18
C MET A 34 -7.13 13.38 1.71
N ALA A 35 -7.43 14.59 1.20
CA ALA A 35 -7.68 14.81 -0.22
C ALA A 35 -6.49 14.39 -1.11
N HIS A 36 -5.24 14.57 -0.66
CA HIS A 36 -4.06 14.13 -1.42
C HIS A 36 -3.90 12.60 -1.37
N PHE A 37 -4.26 11.95 -0.26
CA PHE A 37 -4.30 10.49 -0.19
C PHE A 37 -5.37 9.90 -1.11
N ILE A 38 -6.55 10.52 -1.19
CA ILE A 38 -7.61 10.11 -2.13
C ILE A 38 -7.12 10.18 -3.58
N LYS A 39 -6.38 11.24 -3.94
CA LYS A 39 -5.74 11.36 -5.26
C LYS A 39 -4.64 10.31 -5.46
N ALA A 40 -3.79 10.11 -4.45
CA ALA A 40 -2.71 9.13 -4.52
C ALA A 40 -3.21 7.69 -4.70
N LEU A 41 -4.36 7.33 -4.09
CA LEU A 41 -5.01 6.03 -4.25
C LEU A 41 -5.49 5.75 -5.68
N GLN A 42 -5.63 6.78 -6.52
CA GLN A 42 -5.96 6.61 -7.94
C GLN A 42 -4.72 6.24 -8.78
N VAL A 43 -3.52 6.44 -8.22
CA VAL A 43 -2.24 6.25 -8.91
C VAL A 43 -1.52 5.01 -8.37
N VAL A 44 -1.51 4.83 -7.05
CA VAL A 44 -0.86 3.70 -6.37
C VAL A 44 -1.94 2.69 -6.00
N GLY A 45 -1.92 1.52 -6.65
CA GLY A 45 -2.76 0.37 -6.33
C GLY A 45 -2.07 -0.65 -5.41
N PRO A 46 -2.80 -1.65 -4.92
CA PRO A 46 -2.20 -2.77 -4.18
C PRO A 46 -1.30 -3.60 -5.10
N SER A 47 -0.18 -4.11 -4.55
CA SER A 47 0.65 -5.07 -5.27
C SER A 47 0.24 -6.52 -5.04
N LEU A 48 -0.60 -6.80 -4.04
CA LEU A 48 -1.04 -8.16 -3.72
C LEU A 48 -2.44 -8.44 -4.26
N THR A 49 -2.64 -9.70 -4.61
CA THR A 49 -3.94 -10.30 -4.92
C THR A 49 -4.41 -11.17 -3.75
N LYS A 50 -5.65 -11.66 -3.81
CA LYS A 50 -6.15 -12.61 -2.80
C LYS A 50 -5.45 -13.96 -2.95
N GLU A 51 -5.19 -14.35 -4.19
CA GLU A 51 -4.48 -15.56 -4.57
C GLU A 51 -3.05 -15.57 -4.01
N ASP A 52 -2.38 -14.41 -3.97
CA ASP A 52 -1.08 -14.27 -3.31
C ASP A 52 -1.18 -14.55 -1.80
N LEU A 53 -2.21 -14.04 -1.12
CA LEU A 53 -2.42 -14.29 0.30
C LEU A 53 -2.66 -15.78 0.59
N GLU A 54 -3.56 -16.42 -0.17
CA GLU A 54 -3.82 -17.85 -0.06
C GLU A 54 -2.55 -18.69 -0.28
N ARG A 55 -1.71 -18.27 -1.23
CA ARG A 55 -0.43 -18.92 -1.48
C ARG A 55 0.53 -18.76 -0.31
N TYR A 56 0.66 -17.56 0.27
CA TYR A 56 1.54 -17.34 1.42
C TYR A 56 1.07 -18.09 2.66
N GLU A 57 -0.24 -18.19 2.89
CA GLU A 57 -0.82 -18.99 3.98
C GLU A 57 -0.44 -20.46 3.82
N LYS A 58 -0.59 -21.05 2.63
CA LYS A 58 -0.19 -22.44 2.37
C LYS A 58 1.29 -22.67 2.63
N ILE A 59 2.15 -21.76 2.15
CA ILE A 59 3.61 -21.85 2.40
C ILE A 59 3.90 -21.80 3.89
N ALA A 60 3.25 -20.90 4.64
CA ALA A 60 3.44 -20.78 6.08
C ALA A 60 2.99 -22.04 6.84
N ASP A 61 1.89 -22.66 6.43
CA ASP A 61 1.38 -23.88 7.03
C ASP A 61 2.25 -25.10 6.72
N GLU A 62 2.73 -25.22 5.48
CA GLU A 62 3.70 -26.26 5.09
C GLU A 62 5.01 -26.11 5.87
N PHE A 63 5.49 -24.87 6.04
CA PHE A 63 6.69 -24.61 6.82
C PHE A 63 6.53 -25.04 8.27
N LYS A 64 5.40 -24.71 8.94
CA LYS A 64 5.13 -25.16 10.32
C LYS A 64 5.17 -26.68 10.44
N ARG A 65 4.46 -27.39 9.56
CA ARG A 65 4.42 -28.87 9.55
C ARG A 65 5.78 -29.55 9.36
N MET A 66 6.75 -28.86 8.75
CA MET A 66 8.09 -29.41 8.55
C MET A 66 8.95 -29.37 9.82
N PHE A 67 8.63 -28.50 10.77
CA PHE A 67 9.36 -28.31 12.03
C PHE A 67 8.58 -28.74 13.28
N ASP A 68 7.32 -29.18 13.11
CA ASP A 68 6.53 -29.89 14.11
C ASP A 68 6.83 -31.40 14.08
#